data_AF-A0AAV2MNE6-F1
#
_entry.id   AF-A0AAV2MNE6-F1
#
_cell.length_a   1.000
_cell.length_b   1.000
_cell.length_c   1.000
_cell.angle_alpha   90.00
_cell.angle_beta   90.00
_cell.angle_gamma   90.00
#
_symmetry.space_group_name_H-M   'P 1'
#
loop_
_entity.id
_entity.type
_entity.pdbx_description
1 polymer ?
#
loop_
_entity_poly.entity_id
_entity_poly.type
_entity_poly.pdbx_seq_one_letter_code
_entity_poly.pdbx_strand_id
1 'polypeptide(L)'
;MKTVSKVKEARRLLKKPQVQKFDGSLHTQKFWCYCCGLEVEKNVTDGNMMVLFAGLIEHMATPEHRKNTHTFWWQNKAEQKLKDKFLFSKEEVDRFKAEVQTALGSFVEEEEDFIKQEAECIRLQEKQRQEILMSLSEVCLYPT
;
A
#
# COMPACT_ATOMS: atom_id res chain seq x y z
N MET A 1 0.83 20.69 -14.58
CA MET A 1 0.03 20.61 -13.32
C MET A 1 0.38 19.34 -12.57
N LYS A 2 0.85 19.44 -11.31
CA LYS A 2 1.32 18.32 -10.47
C LYS A 2 0.24 17.26 -10.16
N THR A 3 -1.05 17.57 -10.30
CA THR A 3 -2.15 16.61 -10.02
C THR A 3 -2.39 15.63 -11.17
N VAL A 4 -2.11 16.03 -12.42
CA VAL A 4 -2.28 15.16 -13.60
C VAL A 4 -1.39 13.91 -13.50
N SER A 5 -0.14 14.08 -13.06
CA SER A 5 0.79 12.96 -12.92
C SER A 5 0.34 11.98 -11.84
N LYS A 6 -0.13 12.48 -10.69
CA LYS A 6 -0.64 11.64 -9.59
C LYS A 6 -1.87 10.83 -9.98
N VAL A 7 -2.82 11.45 -10.69
CA VAL A 7 -4.01 10.75 -11.20
C VAL A 7 -3.63 9.69 -12.23
N LYS A 8 -2.65 9.99 -13.10
CA LYS A 8 -2.11 9.03 -14.07
C LYS A 8 -1.41 7.84 -13.39
N GLU A 9 -0.65 8.10 -12.33
CA GLU A 9 -0.02 7.06 -11.52
C GLU A 9 -1.07 6.17 -10.85
N ALA A 10 -2.05 6.76 -10.18
CA ALA A 10 -3.15 6.01 -9.56
C ALA A 10 -3.90 5.12 -10.55
N ARG A 11 -4.16 5.61 -11.78
CA ARG A 11 -4.79 4.80 -12.83
C ARG A 11 -3.98 3.57 -13.22
N ARG A 12 -2.65 3.61 -13.16
CA ARG A 12 -1.80 2.43 -13.46
C ARG A 12 -1.94 1.34 -12.40
N LEU A 13 -2.31 1.70 -11.18
CA LEU A 13 -2.45 0.79 -10.05
C LEU A 13 -3.85 0.17 -9.95
N LEU A 14 -4.81 0.57 -10.79
CA LEU A 14 -6.17 0.01 -10.77
C LEU A 14 -6.20 -1.52 -10.97
N LYS A 15 -5.29 -2.05 -11.79
CA LYS A 15 -5.21 -3.50 -12.11
C LYS A 15 -4.21 -4.25 -11.25
N LYS A 16 -3.29 -3.54 -10.60
CA LYS A 16 -2.23 -4.14 -9.78
C LYS A 16 -1.98 -3.20 -8.60
N PRO A 17 -2.88 -3.20 -7.61
CA PRO A 17 -2.69 -2.42 -6.39
C PRO A 17 -1.39 -2.83 -5.70
N GLN A 18 -0.81 -1.88 -4.98
CA GLN A 18 0.40 -2.11 -4.21
C GLN A 18 0.06 -2.00 -2.73
N VAL A 19 0.30 -3.10 -2.03
CA VAL A 19 0.19 -3.22 -0.58
C VAL A 19 1.60 -3.22 -0.01
N GLN A 20 1.82 -2.47 1.07
CA GLN A 20 3.10 -2.39 1.76
C GLN A 20 2.87 -2.32 3.27
N LYS A 21 3.91 -2.66 4.06
CA LYS A 21 3.93 -2.35 5.50
C LYS A 21 3.74 -0.85 5.71
N PHE A 22 2.96 -0.50 6.71
CA PHE A 22 2.79 0.90 7.08
C PHE A 22 4.09 1.45 7.69
N ASP A 23 4.43 2.68 7.30
CA ASP A 23 5.56 3.43 7.84
C ASP A 23 5.10 4.88 7.92
N GLY A 24 4.77 5.33 9.14
CA GLY A 24 4.24 6.68 9.37
C GLY A 24 5.12 7.81 8.84
N SER A 25 6.42 7.59 8.65
CA SER A 25 7.33 8.60 8.09
C SER A 25 7.24 8.74 6.57
N LEU A 26 6.89 7.66 5.87
CA LEU A 26 6.84 7.60 4.41
C LEU A 26 5.42 7.70 3.86
N HIS A 27 4.44 7.25 4.63
CA HIS A 27 3.17 6.80 4.11
C HIS A 27 1.99 7.74 4.41
N THR A 28 2.12 8.69 5.34
CA THR A 28 1.13 9.76 5.59
C THR A 28 1.27 10.90 4.56
N GLN A 29 1.15 10.55 3.28
CA GLN A 29 1.23 11.51 2.19
C GLN A 29 -0.16 12.00 1.82
N LYS A 30 -0.29 13.32 1.67
CA LYS A 30 -1.49 13.95 1.15
C LYS A 30 -1.26 14.53 -0.25
N PHE A 31 -2.34 14.85 -0.94
CA PHE A 31 -2.29 15.65 -2.16
C PHE A 31 -3.38 16.71 -2.17
N TRP A 32 -3.05 17.85 -2.78
CA TRP A 32 -4.03 18.89 -3.05
C TRP A 32 -4.88 18.55 -4.28
N CYS A 33 -6.20 18.48 -4.09
CA CYS A 33 -7.15 18.36 -5.19
C CYS A 33 -7.62 19.75 -5.61
N TYR A 34 -7.18 20.22 -6.78
CA TYR A 34 -7.60 21.52 -7.31
C TYR A 34 -9.09 21.61 -7.67
N CYS A 35 -9.71 20.48 -8.03
CA CYS A 35 -11.14 20.47 -8.34
C CYS A 35 -11.96 20.79 -7.09
N CYS A 36 -11.58 20.18 -5.96
CA CYS A 36 -12.30 20.28 -4.70
C CYS A 36 -11.77 21.37 -3.76
N GLY A 37 -10.59 21.92 -4.03
CA GLY A 37 -9.95 22.94 -3.18
C GLY A 37 -9.62 22.42 -1.79
N LEU A 38 -9.27 21.14 -1.66
CA LEU A 38 -9.00 20.50 -0.37
C LEU A 38 -7.82 19.53 -0.43
N GLU A 39 -7.27 19.25 0.75
CA GLU A 39 -6.19 18.29 0.94
C GLU A 39 -6.76 16.90 1.21
N VAL A 40 -6.33 15.91 0.43
CA VAL A 40 -6.86 14.54 0.42
C VAL A 40 -5.75 13.56 0.79
N GLU A 41 -6.08 12.52 1.54
CA GLU A 41 -5.18 11.39 1.76
C GLU A 41 -4.81 10.72 0.43
N LYS A 42 -3.52 10.50 0.21
CA LYS A 42 -3.06 9.82 -1.01
C LYS A 42 -3.36 8.32 -0.92
N ASN A 43 -3.14 7.73 0.25
CA ASN A 43 -3.18 6.29 0.49
C ASN A 43 -4.27 5.95 1.52
N VAL A 44 -4.59 4.66 1.67
CA VAL A 44 -5.43 4.15 2.77
C VAL A 44 -4.59 3.23 3.63
N THR A 45 -4.77 3.26 4.95
CA THR A 45 -4.03 2.43 5.90
C THR A 45 -4.93 2.01 7.07
N ASP A 46 -4.65 0.84 7.64
CA ASP A 46 -5.23 0.34 8.90
C ASP A 46 -4.26 0.48 10.09
N GLY A 47 -3.10 1.09 9.88
CA GLY A 47 -2.02 1.23 10.87
C GLY A 47 -0.93 0.16 10.78
N ASN A 48 -1.20 -1.00 10.17
CA ASN A 48 -0.21 -2.06 9.96
C ASN A 48 0.23 -2.14 8.49
N MET A 49 -0.72 -1.91 7.58
CA MET A 49 -0.53 -1.99 6.15
C MET A 49 -1.06 -0.74 5.47
N MET A 50 -0.62 -0.55 4.23
CA MET A 50 -1.05 0.55 3.39
C MET A 50 -1.35 0.07 1.97
N VAL A 51 -2.42 0.62 1.40
CA VAL A 51 -2.73 0.53 -0.02
C VAL A 51 -2.37 1.84 -0.71
N LEU A 52 -1.38 1.82 -1.59
CA LEU A 52 -0.90 3.01 -2.29
C LEU A 52 -1.98 3.58 -3.23
N PHE A 53 -2.11 4.90 -3.23
CA PHE A 53 -3.06 5.68 -4.04
C PHE A 53 -4.56 5.39 -3.81
N ALA A 54 -4.91 4.51 -2.87
CA ALA A 54 -6.31 4.16 -2.60
C ALA A 54 -7.13 5.38 -2.18
N GLY A 55 -6.60 6.26 -1.32
CA GLY A 55 -7.31 7.46 -0.86
C GLY A 55 -7.57 8.45 -1.99
N LEU A 56 -6.61 8.59 -2.92
CA LEU A 56 -6.80 9.36 -4.14
C LEU A 56 -7.90 8.77 -5.02
N ILE A 57 -7.87 7.45 -5.26
CA ILE A 57 -8.86 6.77 -6.11
C ILE A 57 -10.26 6.91 -5.52
N GLU A 58 -10.42 6.69 -4.21
CA GLU A 58 -11.69 6.84 -3.50
C GLU A 58 -12.22 8.26 -3.60
N HIS A 59 -11.38 9.27 -3.35
CA HIS A 59 -11.76 10.67 -3.51
C HIS A 59 -12.23 10.99 -4.93
N MET A 60 -11.47 10.56 -5.94
CA MET A 60 -11.76 10.87 -7.35
C MET A 60 -13.01 10.16 -7.89
N ALA A 61 -13.52 9.16 -7.16
CA ALA A 61 -14.76 8.47 -7.47
C ALA A 61 -16.00 9.09 -6.79
N THR A 62 -15.80 10.03 -5.85
CA THR A 62 -16.93 10.63 -5.13
C THR A 62 -17.84 11.45 -6.06
N PRO A 63 -19.17 11.47 -5.81
CA PRO A 63 -20.09 12.36 -6.51
C PRO A 63 -19.73 13.85 -6.34
N GLU A 64 -19.25 14.21 -5.15
CA GLU A 64 -18.75 15.55 -4.79
C GLU A 64 -17.63 15.98 -5.74
N HIS A 65 -16.59 15.14 -5.87
CA HIS A 65 -15.47 15.41 -6.78
C HIS A 65 -15.90 15.49 -8.23
N ARG A 66 -16.84 14.64 -8.66
CA ARG A 66 -17.42 14.74 -10.02
C ARG A 66 -18.07 16.09 -10.25
N LYS A 67 -18.95 16.54 -9.36
CA LYS A 67 -19.60 17.86 -9.45
C LYS A 67 -18.56 18.98 -9.49
N ASN A 68 -17.58 18.94 -8.59
CA ASN A 68 -16.52 19.94 -8.49
C ASN A 68 -15.61 19.95 -9.72
N THR A 69 -15.31 18.79 -10.29
CA THR A 69 -14.56 18.67 -11.56
C THR A 69 -15.33 19.33 -12.71
N HIS A 70 -16.65 19.16 -12.79
CA HIS A 70 -17.47 19.84 -13.80
C HIS A 70 -17.39 21.37 -13.66
N THR A 71 -17.60 21.89 -12.45
CA THR A 71 -17.50 23.34 -12.17
C THR A 71 -16.11 23.88 -12.47
N PHE A 72 -15.06 23.18 -11.99
CA PHE A 72 -13.68 23.57 -12.19
C PHE A 72 -13.31 23.63 -13.68
N TRP A 73 -13.71 22.63 -14.47
CA TRP A 73 -13.46 22.61 -15.91
C TRP A 73 -14.09 23.79 -16.63
N TRP A 74 -15.34 24.10 -16.28
CA TRP A 74 -16.07 25.22 -16.85
C TRP A 74 -15.41 26.57 -16.53
N GLN A 75 -15.15 26.82 -15.25
CA GLN A 75 -14.55 28.07 -14.78
C GLN A 75 -13.15 28.32 -15.37
N ASN A 76 -12.36 27.26 -15.51
CA ASN A 76 -10.97 27.37 -15.97
C ASN A 76 -10.82 27.17 -17.49
N LYS A 77 -11.92 26.99 -18.24
CA LYS A 77 -11.90 26.69 -19.69
C LYS A 77 -10.92 25.56 -20.03
N ALA A 78 -10.87 24.54 -19.17
CA ALA A 78 -9.90 23.47 -19.27
C ALA A 78 -10.22 22.53 -20.46
N GLU A 79 -9.19 21.83 -20.96
CA GLU A 79 -9.34 20.93 -22.10
C GLU A 79 -10.30 19.77 -21.79
N GLN A 80 -11.41 19.67 -22.52
CA GLN A 80 -12.45 18.67 -22.27
C GLN A 80 -11.93 17.23 -22.38
N LYS A 81 -10.98 16.97 -23.29
CA LYS A 81 -10.36 15.64 -23.50
C LYS A 81 -9.64 15.10 -22.26
N LEU A 82 -9.28 15.97 -21.32
CA LEU A 82 -8.58 15.58 -20.09
C LEU A 82 -9.55 15.32 -18.94
N LYS A 83 -10.80 15.77 -19.02
CA LYS A 83 -11.75 15.74 -17.92
C LYS A 83 -12.02 14.33 -17.43
N ASP A 84 -12.31 13.41 -18.34
CA ASP A 84 -12.64 12.02 -17.99
C ASP A 84 -11.48 11.30 -17.29
N LYS A 85 -10.24 11.75 -17.52
CA LYS A 85 -9.07 11.20 -16.84
C LYS A 85 -9.07 11.49 -15.34
N PHE A 86 -9.80 12.49 -14.87
CA PHE A 86 -9.92 12.86 -13.45
C PHE A 86 -11.10 12.21 -12.73
N LEU A 87 -11.91 11.43 -13.44
CA LEU A 87 -13.10 10.78 -12.89
C LEU A 87 -12.92 9.27 -12.89
N PHE A 88 -13.15 8.63 -11.75
CA PHE A 88 -13.19 7.17 -11.68
C PHE A 88 -14.65 6.71 -11.69
N SER A 89 -14.95 5.69 -12.50
CA SER A 89 -16.27 5.08 -12.52
C SER A 89 -16.45 4.18 -11.30
N LYS A 90 -17.71 3.89 -10.95
CA LYS A 90 -18.01 2.96 -9.84
C LYS A 90 -17.43 1.58 -10.12
N GLU A 91 -17.55 1.12 -11.37
CA GLU A 91 -17.03 -0.16 -11.84
C GLU A 91 -15.50 -0.23 -11.77
N GLU A 92 -14.80 0.88 -12.07
CA GLU A 92 -13.35 0.97 -11.91
C GLU A 92 -12.94 0.80 -10.44
N VAL A 93 -13.66 1.45 -9.52
CA VAL A 93 -13.39 1.35 -8.08
C VAL A 93 -13.75 -0.02 -7.52
N ASP A 94 -14.88 -0.60 -7.94
CA ASP A 94 -15.29 -1.92 -7.46
C ASP A 94 -14.29 -3.00 -7.90
N ARG A 95 -13.80 -2.93 -9.15
CA ARG A 95 -12.68 -3.79 -9.59
C ARG A 95 -11.42 -3.55 -8.80
N PHE A 96 -11.03 -2.29 -8.59
CA PHE A 96 -9.84 -1.97 -7.80
C PHE A 96 -9.93 -2.54 -6.39
N LYS A 97 -11.10 -2.44 -5.72
CA LYS A 97 -11.31 -3.03 -4.40
C LYS A 97 -11.16 -4.55 -4.41
N ALA A 98 -11.66 -5.24 -5.43
CA ALA A 98 -11.45 -6.68 -5.58
C ALA A 98 -9.97 -7.04 -5.72
N GLU A 99 -9.24 -6.34 -6.59
CA GLU A 99 -7.78 -6.53 -6.75
C GLU A 99 -7.01 -6.21 -5.46
N VAL A 100 -7.46 -5.22 -4.68
CA VAL A 100 -6.86 -4.89 -3.38
C VAL A 100 -7.04 -6.04 -2.39
N GLN A 101 -8.21 -6.68 -2.35
CA GLN A 101 -8.42 -7.85 -1.50
C GLN A 101 -7.48 -9.00 -1.88
N THR A 102 -7.31 -9.26 -3.17
CA THR A 102 -6.34 -10.26 -3.65
C THR A 102 -4.91 -9.90 -3.25
N ALA A 103 -4.49 -8.66 -3.48
CA ALA A 103 -3.13 -8.21 -3.14
C ALA A 103 -2.86 -8.23 -1.63
N LEU A 104 -3.86 -7.90 -0.80
CA LEU A 104 -3.77 -8.02 0.66
C LEU A 104 -3.59 -9.49 1.08
N GLY A 105 -4.35 -10.41 0.48
CA GLY A 105 -4.22 -11.84 0.74
C GLY A 105 -2.81 -12.35 0.46
N SER A 106 -2.29 -12.08 -0.75
CA SER A 106 -0.92 -12.48 -1.11
C SER A 106 0.14 -11.85 -0.21
N PHE A 107 -0.02 -10.58 0.16
CA PHE A 107 0.92 -9.91 1.05
C PHE A 107 0.96 -10.56 2.45
N VAL A 108 -0.20 -10.92 3.01
CA VAL A 108 -0.27 -11.60 4.32
C VAL A 108 0.35 -13.00 4.24
N GLU A 109 0.07 -13.76 3.19
CA GLU A 109 0.67 -15.09 2.98
C GLU A 109 2.21 -15.01 2.89
N GLU A 110 2.74 -14.05 2.12
CA GLU A 110 4.19 -13.82 2.01
C GLU A 110 4.82 -13.47 3.36
N GLU A 111 4.16 -12.64 4.16
CA GLU A 111 4.61 -12.26 5.50
C GLU A 111 4.58 -13.43 6.50
N GLU A 112 3.54 -14.27 6.44
CA GLU A 112 3.45 -15.48 7.27
C GLU A 112 4.56 -16.48 6.94
N ASP A 113 4.85 -16.67 5.66
CA ASP A 113 5.91 -17.58 5.22
C ASP A 113 7.30 -17.05 5.61
N PHE A 114 7.52 -15.74 5.52
CA PHE A 114 8.73 -15.11 6.04
C PHE A 114 8.92 -15.36 7.55
N ILE A 115 7.86 -15.20 8.34
CA ILE A 115 7.90 -15.44 9.80
C ILE A 115 8.23 -16.92 10.10
N LYS A 116 7.64 -17.87 9.37
CA LYS A 116 7.93 -19.30 9.54
C LYS A 116 9.40 -19.62 9.28
N GLN A 117 9.97 -19.08 8.19
CA GLN A 117 11.37 -19.28 7.82
C GLN A 117 12.31 -18.70 8.88
N GLU A 118 12.06 -17.48 9.37
CA GLU A 118 12.84 -16.87 10.45
C GLU A 118 12.78 -17.70 11.75
N ALA A 119 11.60 -18.22 12.10
CA ALA A 119 11.45 -19.08 13.27
C ALA A 119 12.21 -20.41 13.14
N GLU A 120 12.32 -20.99 11.94
CA GLU A 120 13.14 -22.17 11.69
C GLU A 120 14.63 -21.87 11.84
N CYS A 121 15.09 -20.73 11.30
CA CYS A 121 16.47 -20.25 11.47
C CYS A 121 16.84 -20.09 12.95
N ILE A 122 15.97 -19.45 13.75
CA ILE A 122 16.18 -19.27 15.20
C ILE A 122 16.30 -20.63 15.90
N ARG A 123 15.36 -21.56 15.64
CA ARG A 123 15.38 -22.90 16.25
C ARG A 123 16.65 -23.68 15.89
N LEU A 124 17.13 -23.57 14.65
CA LEU A 124 18.37 -24.22 14.23
C LEU A 124 19.59 -23.63 14.94
N GLN A 125 19.66 -22.30 15.05
CA GLN A 125 20.75 -21.63 15.77
C GLN A 125 20.75 -21.99 17.26
N GLU A 126 19.58 -22.04 17.90
CA GLU A 126 19.44 -22.46 19.29
C GLU A 126 19.91 -23.90 19.51
N LYS A 127 19.52 -24.82 18.63
CA LYS A 127 19.98 -26.20 18.66
C LYS A 127 21.50 -26.30 18.55
N GLN A 128 22.11 -25.59 17.59
CA GLN A 128 23.56 -25.57 17.43
C GLN A 128 24.28 -25.00 18.66
N ARG A 129 23.75 -23.94 19.28
CA ARG A 129 24.31 -23.39 20.52
C ARG A 129 24.26 -24.38 21.67
N GLN A 130 23.15 -25.13 21.81
CA GLN A 130 23.00 -26.16 22.83
C GLN A 130 24.00 -27.32 22.62
N GLU A 131 24.18 -27.79 21.39
CA GLU A 131 25.14 -28.85 21.06
C GLU A 131 26.59 -28.44 21.39
N ILE A 132 26.98 -27.21 21.08
CA ILE A 132 28.30 -26.67 21.44
C ILE A 132 28.47 -26.62 22.96
N LEU A 133 27.47 -26.14 23.70
CA LEU A 133 27.54 -26.06 25.16
C LEU A 133 27.69 -27.46 25.79
N MET A 134 26.93 -28.44 25.30
CA MET A 134 27.00 -29.82 25.76
C MET A 134 28.38 -30.43 25.51
N SER A 135 28.92 -30.32 24.30
CA SER A 135 30.26 -30.84 23.97
C SER A 135 31.37 -30.22 24.83
N LEU A 136 31.32 -28.90 25.10
CA LEU A 136 32.27 -28.26 26.01
C LEU A 136 32.15 -28.79 27.45
N SER A 137 30.94 -29.02 27.93
CA SER A 137 30.71 -29.55 29.28
C SER A 137 31.25 -30.99 29.44
N GLU A 138 31.12 -31.83 28.41
CA GLU A 138 31.62 -33.20 28.41
C GLU A 138 33.17 -33.25 28.45
N VAL A 139 33.85 -32.36 27.72
CA VAL A 139 35.32 -32.26 27.73
C VAL A 139 35.85 -31.76 29.08
N CYS A 140 35.16 -30.84 29.74
CA CYS A 140 35.58 -30.34 31.06
C CYS A 140 35.34 -31.33 32.21
N LEU A 141 34.38 -32.25 32.09
CA LEU A 141 34.07 -33.25 33.12
C LEU A 141 34.95 -34.50 33.02
N TYR A 142 35.53 -34.78 31.85
CA TYR A 142 36.47 -35.90 31.64
C TYR A 142 37.79 -35.41 31.01
N PRO A 143 38.64 -34.68 31.75
CA PRO A 143 39.95 -34.31 31.25
C PRO A 143 40.86 -35.55 31.21
N THR A 144 41.31 -35.94 30.01
CA THR A 144 42.33 -36.98 29.80
C THR A 144 43.67 -36.62 30.42
#